data_AF-B3MMB0-F1
#
_entry.id   AF-B3MMB0-F1
#
_cell.length_a   1.000
_cell.length_b   1.000
_cell.length_c   1.000
_cell.angle_alpha   90.00
_cell.angle_beta   90.00
_cell.angle_gamma   90.00
#
_symmetry.space_group_name_H-M   'P 1'
#
loop_
_entity.id
_entity.type
_entity.pdbx_description
1 polymer ?
#
loop_
_entity_poly.entity_id
_entity_poly.type
_entity_poly.pdbx_seq_one_letter_code
_entity_poly.pdbx_strand_id
1 'polypeptide(L)'
;MAFSGHVSLSGQLIRDEIYSGKTLNRRSTSSCGSPASLLSPKPSPQSIPSQNYLAKDEKFVSMLSVAELEKSSPHSTDSWSVMYEGFKPSESPSDLIPSLHFSSQASSLNYLRHVDSMKGHREPDAAYANWYSAKQRQRQKQIQRLKREQDYDQQRVKERKQLAQMCYDQWLKDKARLAANQRLEKHLQTAAMQASMALSKSPIDPPLALSKAVSLPIKTSQPSKPSRNVSQDEIRKVVEGWWIKKQQQQRAQREAKRQDIMFKALEEERRKQMAEVAWHKWMSTVNAKPKPVPLNQGMDSLRGTISHLYVNPQPWLGPIQSPK
;
A
#
# COMPACT_ATOMS: atom_id res chain seq x y z
N MET A 1 11.09 31.63 -6.36
CA MET A 1 11.41 30.84 -5.14
C MET A 1 11.77 31.84 -4.05
N ALA A 2 10.98 31.93 -2.98
CA ALA A 2 11.27 32.84 -1.87
C ALA A 2 11.98 32.06 -0.76
N PHE A 3 13.19 32.47 -0.39
CA PHE A 3 13.94 31.90 0.73
C PHE A 3 13.55 32.62 2.01
N SER A 4 12.87 31.94 2.93
CA SER A 4 12.57 32.44 4.26
C SER A 4 13.72 32.06 5.21
N GLY A 5 14.74 32.92 5.30
CA GLY A 5 15.78 32.83 6.34
C GLY A 5 15.38 33.64 7.58
N HIS A 6 15.63 33.12 8.78
CA HIS A 6 15.34 33.81 10.02
C HIS A 6 16.51 34.73 10.40
N VAL A 7 16.23 36.02 10.58
CA VAL A 7 17.23 37.02 11.00
C VAL A 7 16.99 37.32 12.48
N SER A 8 18.03 37.20 13.29
CA SER A 8 17.96 37.54 14.71
C SER A 8 17.85 39.05 14.94
N LEU A 9 17.39 39.47 16.12
CA LEU A 9 17.23 40.89 16.49
C LEU A 9 18.55 41.70 16.44
N SER A 10 19.71 41.04 16.45
CA SER A 10 21.02 41.66 16.28
C SER A 10 21.47 41.77 14.82
N GLY A 11 20.63 41.39 13.85
CA GLY A 11 20.95 41.43 12.42
C GLY A 11 21.87 40.29 11.96
N GLN A 12 22.22 39.35 12.84
CA GLN A 12 23.04 38.21 12.47
C GLN A 12 22.16 37.16 11.77
N LEU A 13 22.50 36.87 10.52
CA LEU A 13 21.90 35.80 9.72
C LEU A 13 22.30 34.46 10.33
N ILE A 14 21.38 33.86 11.07
CA ILE A 14 21.56 32.51 11.60
C ILE A 14 21.40 31.59 10.40
N ARG A 15 22.53 31.12 9.88
CA ARG A 15 22.57 30.02 8.91
C ARG A 15 22.04 28.80 9.65
N ASP A 16 20.81 28.41 9.37
CA ASP A 16 20.31 27.10 9.76
C ASP A 16 21.32 26.08 9.22
N GLU A 17 21.97 25.39 10.14
CA GLU A 17 22.96 24.37 9.85
C GLU A 17 22.35 23.44 8.81
N ILE A 18 23.00 23.36 7.64
CA ILE A 18 22.66 22.40 6.61
C ILE A 18 22.63 21.05 7.31
N TYR A 19 21.43 20.48 7.45
CA TYR A 19 21.24 19.11 7.93
C TYR A 19 21.84 18.19 6.87
N SER A 20 23.15 18.09 6.86
CA SER A 20 23.90 17.07 6.16
C SER A 20 23.59 15.79 6.90
N GLY A 21 22.57 15.08 6.41
CA GLY A 21 22.25 13.72 6.81
C GLY A 21 23.40 12.78 6.47
N LYS A 22 24.52 12.89 7.19
CA LYS A 22 25.53 11.85 7.31
C LYS A 22 24.98 10.87 8.33
N THR A 23 24.47 9.75 7.83
CA THR A 23 24.23 8.53 8.60
C THR A 23 25.55 8.07 9.21
N LEU A 24 25.86 8.59 10.39
CA LEU A 24 27.01 8.18 11.18
C LEU A 24 26.68 6.80 11.74
N ASN A 25 27.25 5.78 11.11
CA ASN A 25 27.16 4.39 11.52
C ASN A 25 27.84 4.26 12.89
N ARG A 26 27.07 4.41 13.97
CA ARG A 26 27.55 4.32 15.35
C ARG A 26 27.86 2.85 15.64
N ARG A 27 29.10 2.45 15.35
CA ARG A 27 29.69 1.19 15.82
C ARG A 27 29.87 1.31 17.33
N SER A 28 28.96 0.71 18.10
CA SER A 28 29.12 0.57 19.54
C SER A 28 30.31 -0.34 19.83
N THR A 29 31.43 0.24 20.26
CA THR A 29 32.50 -0.47 20.96
C THR A 29 32.20 -0.39 22.46
N SER A 30 31.64 -1.45 23.04
CA SER A 30 31.62 -1.60 24.50
C SER A 30 32.77 -2.52 24.92
N SER A 31 33.68 -1.91 25.68
CA SER A 31 34.75 -2.47 26.51
C SER A 31 34.35 -3.81 27.14
N CYS A 32 35.04 -4.91 26.84
CA CYS A 32 36.28 -5.41 27.46
C CYS A 32 36.12 -5.81 28.94
N GLY A 33 36.18 -7.13 29.14
CA GLY A 33 36.20 -7.84 30.41
C GLY A 33 36.39 -9.34 30.14
N SER A 34 37.61 -9.72 29.73
CA SER A 34 38.07 -11.11 29.75
C SER A 34 38.83 -11.37 31.07
N PRO A 35 38.99 -12.63 31.51
CA PRO A 35 40.15 -13.37 31.01
C PRO A 35 39.94 -14.87 30.76
N ALA A 36 40.91 -15.42 30.02
CA ALA A 36 41.33 -16.81 29.97
C ALA A 36 40.43 -17.81 29.22
N SER A 37 40.82 -18.15 27.98
CA SER A 37 41.21 -19.53 27.65
C SER A 37 42.01 -19.59 26.34
N LEU A 38 43.02 -20.45 26.41
CA LEU A 38 44.17 -20.66 25.55
C LEU A 38 43.86 -21.34 24.19
N LEU A 39 44.78 -21.12 23.23
CA LEU A 39 45.19 -21.97 22.07
C LEU A 39 44.45 -21.86 20.71
N SER A 40 45.13 -21.18 19.76
CA SER A 40 45.58 -21.61 18.40
C SER A 40 44.61 -22.21 17.34
N PRO A 41 44.96 -22.24 16.02
CA PRO A 41 45.82 -21.35 15.23
C PRO A 41 45.17 -20.83 13.91
N LYS A 42 45.84 -19.81 13.36
CA LYS A 42 45.85 -19.17 12.01
C LYS A 42 45.26 -19.98 10.82
N PRO A 43 44.53 -19.31 9.91
CA PRO A 43 45.02 -19.15 8.52
C PRO A 43 44.79 -17.72 7.97
N SER A 44 45.82 -17.06 7.45
CA SER A 44 46.16 -16.87 6.02
C SER A 44 45.14 -16.05 5.20
N PRO A 45 45.54 -14.92 4.57
CA PRO A 45 44.63 -14.00 3.89
C PRO A 45 44.42 -14.40 2.43
N GLN A 46 43.16 -14.51 2.00
CA GLN A 46 42.81 -14.50 0.58
C GLN A 46 41.91 -13.29 0.29
N SER A 47 42.50 -12.37 -0.46
CA SER A 47 41.86 -11.26 -1.16
C SER A 47 40.83 -11.78 -2.17
N ILE A 48 39.60 -11.28 -2.09
CA ILE A 48 38.59 -11.44 -3.15
C ILE A 48 38.36 -10.05 -3.76
N PRO A 49 38.55 -9.85 -5.06
CA PRO A 49 38.18 -8.61 -5.72
C PRO A 49 36.67 -8.57 -5.96
N SER A 50 36.04 -7.45 -5.58
CA SER A 50 34.66 -7.13 -5.91
C SER A 50 34.52 -6.88 -7.41
N GLN A 51 33.90 -7.81 -8.11
CA GLN A 51 33.57 -7.71 -9.53
C GLN A 51 32.21 -7.00 -9.67
N ASN A 52 32.25 -5.78 -10.21
CA ASN A 52 31.06 -5.00 -10.56
C ASN A 52 30.34 -5.66 -11.74
N TYR A 53 29.08 -6.06 -11.54
CA TYR A 53 28.21 -6.46 -12.65
C TYR A 53 27.56 -5.22 -13.26
N LEU A 54 28.04 -4.91 -14.46
CA LEU A 54 27.48 -3.98 -15.44
C LEU A 54 26.18 -4.59 -16.00
N ALA A 55 25.03 -4.04 -15.61
CA ALA A 55 23.75 -4.41 -16.19
C ALA A 55 23.65 -3.83 -17.62
N LYS A 56 23.60 -4.71 -18.62
CA LYS A 56 23.23 -4.37 -20.00
C LYS A 56 21.71 -4.38 -20.11
N ASP A 57 21.15 -3.25 -20.50
CA ASP A 57 19.78 -3.10 -20.97
C ASP A 57 19.63 -3.78 -22.34
N GLU A 58 18.91 -4.90 -22.37
CA GLU A 58 18.45 -5.54 -23.61
C GLU A 58 16.98 -5.15 -23.83
N LYS A 59 16.77 -4.25 -24.79
CA LYS A 59 15.48 -3.93 -25.40
C LYS A 59 14.98 -5.13 -26.18
N PHE A 60 14.04 -5.89 -25.62
CA PHE A 60 13.20 -6.78 -26.42
C PHE A 60 11.93 -6.05 -26.85
N VAL A 61 11.95 -5.62 -28.12
CA VAL A 61 10.79 -5.21 -28.90
C VAL A 61 9.93 -6.45 -29.12
N SER A 62 8.81 -6.55 -28.41
CA SER A 62 7.78 -7.55 -28.69
C SER A 62 6.76 -6.95 -29.65
N MET A 63 7.08 -7.02 -30.95
CA MET A 63 6.09 -7.07 -32.02
C MET A 63 5.48 -8.47 -31.99
N LEU A 64 4.17 -8.62 -31.77
CA LEU A 64 3.35 -9.61 -32.49
C LEU A 64 1.84 -9.45 -32.20
N SER A 65 1.10 -9.29 -33.31
CA SER A 65 -0.31 -9.63 -33.65
C SER A 65 -1.43 -9.20 -32.70
N VAL A 66 -2.45 -8.40 -33.07
CA VAL A 66 -3.41 -8.37 -34.22
C VAL A 66 -4.39 -9.56 -34.24
N ALA A 67 -5.68 -9.18 -34.22
CA ALA A 67 -6.93 -9.96 -34.30
C ALA A 67 -7.27 -10.73 -33.00
N GLU A 68 -8.49 -10.71 -32.46
CA GLU A 68 -9.79 -10.76 -33.13
C GLU A 68 -10.90 -10.40 -32.12
N LEU A 69 -11.79 -9.49 -32.56
CA LEU A 69 -13.24 -9.50 -32.36
C LEU A 69 -13.83 -10.34 -31.21
N GLU A 70 -14.41 -9.70 -30.18
CA GLU A 70 -15.77 -10.01 -29.72
C GLU A 70 -16.40 -8.83 -28.95
N LYS A 71 -17.62 -8.50 -29.37
CA LYS A 71 -18.49 -7.45 -28.85
C LYS A 71 -19.07 -7.90 -27.52
N SER A 72 -18.66 -7.27 -26.42
CA SER A 72 -19.55 -7.12 -25.27
C SER A 72 -19.40 -5.71 -24.71
N SER A 73 -20.48 -4.95 -24.86
CA SER A 73 -20.66 -3.61 -24.32
C SER A 73 -20.58 -3.68 -22.80
N PRO A 74 -19.57 -3.07 -22.13
CA PRO A 74 -19.59 -2.96 -20.69
C PRO A 74 -20.50 -1.79 -20.32
N HIS A 75 -21.64 -2.15 -19.72
CA HIS A 75 -22.56 -1.27 -19.05
C HIS A 75 -21.87 -0.09 -18.35
N SER A 76 -22.27 1.11 -18.77
CA SER A 76 -22.45 2.34 -17.99
C SER A 76 -21.97 2.25 -16.53
N THR A 77 -20.77 2.80 -16.28
CA THR A 77 -20.23 3.05 -14.94
C THR A 77 -20.43 4.50 -14.50
N ASP A 78 -21.37 5.22 -15.13
CA ASP A 78 -21.87 6.52 -14.65
C ASP A 78 -22.87 6.35 -13.50
N SER A 79 -22.54 5.52 -12.50
CA SER A 79 -23.26 5.48 -11.23
C SER A 79 -22.62 6.47 -10.26
N TRP A 80 -22.77 7.77 -10.59
CA TRP A 80 -22.54 8.86 -9.64
C TRP A 80 -23.62 8.94 -8.56
N SER A 81 -24.68 8.12 -8.67
CA SER A 81 -25.85 8.16 -7.79
C SER A 81 -25.56 7.71 -6.36
N VAL A 82 -24.61 6.79 -6.13
CA VAL A 82 -24.37 6.21 -4.78
C VAL A 82 -23.83 7.24 -3.77
N MET A 83 -23.14 8.30 -4.23
CA MET A 83 -22.59 9.32 -3.31
C MET A 83 -23.60 10.41 -2.93
N TYR A 84 -24.75 10.50 -3.63
CA TYR A 84 -25.80 11.49 -3.35
C TYR A 84 -27.11 10.84 -2.86
N GLU A 85 -27.17 9.52 -2.74
CA GLU A 85 -28.34 8.74 -2.29
C GLU A 85 -28.69 8.93 -0.78
N GLY A 86 -28.00 9.85 -0.10
CA GLY A 86 -28.34 10.31 1.25
C GLY A 86 -29.27 11.54 1.30
N PHE A 87 -29.50 12.22 0.17
CA PHE A 87 -30.49 13.30 0.10
C PHE A 87 -31.83 12.70 -0.35
N LYS A 88 -32.53 12.05 0.59
CA LYS A 88 -33.95 11.74 0.36
C LYS A 88 -34.67 13.05 0.05
N PRO A 89 -35.35 13.17 -1.11
CA PRO A 89 -36.31 14.24 -1.31
C PRO A 89 -37.36 14.06 -0.22
N SER A 90 -37.41 14.99 0.73
CA SER A 90 -38.60 15.13 1.56
C SER A 90 -39.71 15.50 0.59
N GLU A 91 -40.59 14.56 0.30
CA GLU A 91 -41.90 14.78 -0.33
C GLU A 91 -42.76 15.61 0.61
N SER A 92 -42.33 16.85 0.87
CA SER A 92 -43.18 17.87 1.44
C SER A 92 -43.96 18.48 0.26
N PRO A 93 -45.30 18.40 0.24
CA PRO A 93 -46.16 18.96 -0.81
C PRO A 93 -46.22 20.49 -0.76
N SER A 94 -45.08 21.14 -0.56
CA SER A 94 -44.86 22.58 -0.67
C SER A 94 -44.03 22.88 -1.92
N ASP A 95 -44.27 22.17 -3.02
CA ASP A 95 -43.82 22.48 -4.38
C ASP A 95 -44.62 23.65 -5.00
N LEU A 96 -45.12 24.55 -4.15
CA LEU A 96 -45.47 25.89 -4.58
C LEU A 96 -44.17 26.67 -4.65
N ILE A 97 -43.48 26.55 -5.78
CA ILE A 97 -42.51 27.54 -6.22
C ILE A 97 -43.21 28.89 -6.02
N PRO A 98 -42.73 29.76 -5.11
CA PRO A 98 -43.34 31.06 -4.94
C PRO A 98 -43.29 31.73 -6.31
N SER A 99 -44.46 31.99 -6.91
CA SER A 99 -44.54 32.75 -8.14
C SER A 99 -43.76 34.03 -7.90
N LEU A 100 -42.59 34.12 -8.53
CA LEU A 100 -41.78 35.32 -8.57
C LEU A 100 -42.58 36.32 -9.39
N HIS A 101 -43.54 36.97 -8.74
CA HIS A 101 -44.19 38.15 -9.26
C HIS A 101 -43.12 39.22 -9.30
N PHE A 102 -42.45 39.30 -10.45
CA PHE A 102 -41.72 40.47 -10.88
C PHE A 102 -42.75 41.57 -11.17
N SER A 103 -43.48 42.03 -10.16
CA SER A 103 -44.10 43.33 -10.24
C SER A 103 -42.93 44.31 -10.39
N SER A 104 -42.82 44.90 -11.58
CA SER A 104 -41.94 46.03 -11.85
C SER A 104 -42.47 47.26 -11.09
N GLN A 105 -42.53 47.17 -9.77
CA GLN A 105 -42.49 48.37 -8.95
C GLN A 105 -41.15 49.02 -9.28
N ALA A 106 -41.20 50.23 -9.87
CA ALA A 106 -40.04 51.04 -10.19
C ALA A 106 -39.01 50.90 -9.07
N SER A 107 -37.90 50.21 -9.37
CA SER A 107 -36.97 49.75 -8.36
C SER A 107 -36.35 50.96 -7.68
N SER A 108 -36.90 51.34 -6.54
CA SER A 108 -36.31 52.33 -5.65
C SER A 108 -34.86 51.92 -5.39
N LEU A 109 -33.96 52.91 -5.36
CA LEU A 109 -32.50 52.84 -5.15
C LEU A 109 -32.08 52.19 -3.80
N ASN A 110 -32.70 51.08 -3.40
CA ASN A 110 -32.55 50.43 -2.10
C ASN A 110 -31.61 49.23 -2.12
N TYR A 111 -31.07 48.82 -3.27
CA TYR A 111 -30.10 47.72 -3.32
C TYR A 111 -28.81 48.08 -2.58
N LEU A 112 -28.28 49.31 -2.75
CA LEU A 112 -27.13 49.78 -1.96
C LEU A 112 -27.44 49.78 -0.45
N ARG A 113 -28.65 50.18 -0.07
CA ARG A 113 -29.09 50.14 1.33
C ARG A 113 -29.13 48.71 1.86
N HIS A 114 -29.52 47.74 1.02
CA HIS A 114 -29.52 46.32 1.37
C HIS A 114 -28.10 45.70 1.43
N VAL A 115 -27.17 46.11 0.56
CA VAL A 115 -25.76 45.65 0.65
C VAL A 115 -25.07 46.27 1.86
N ASP A 116 -25.35 47.52 2.21
CA ASP A 116 -24.87 48.11 3.47
C ASP A 116 -25.57 47.50 4.70
N SER A 117 -26.83 47.06 4.59
CA SER A 117 -27.47 46.22 5.61
C SER A 117 -26.84 44.82 5.73
N MET A 118 -26.30 44.26 4.63
CA MET A 118 -25.64 42.95 4.61
C MET A 118 -24.14 43.02 4.93
N LYS A 119 -23.50 44.17 4.74
CA LYS A 119 -22.30 44.57 5.48
C LYS A 119 -22.72 44.89 6.92
N GLY A 120 -23.35 43.91 7.59
CA GLY A 120 -23.53 44.00 9.03
C GLY A 120 -22.17 44.40 9.60
N HIS A 121 -22.16 45.51 10.36
CA HIS A 121 -20.98 46.10 10.97
C HIS A 121 -20.17 45.00 11.67
N ARG A 122 -19.27 44.37 10.93
CA ARG A 122 -18.45 43.31 11.47
C ARG A 122 -17.25 44.05 12.01
N GLU A 123 -17.25 44.18 13.32
CA GLU A 123 -16.13 44.76 14.07
C GLU A 123 -14.82 44.22 13.47
N PRO A 124 -13.97 45.10 12.91
CA PRO A 124 -12.74 44.68 12.22
C PRO A 124 -11.87 43.82 13.15
N ASP A 125 -11.91 44.10 14.45
CA ASP A 125 -11.25 43.31 15.49
C ASP A 125 -11.78 41.88 15.58
N ALA A 126 -13.10 41.69 15.48
CA ALA A 126 -13.72 40.37 15.48
C ALA A 126 -13.40 39.57 14.20
N ALA A 127 -13.26 40.26 13.06
CA ALA A 127 -12.83 39.63 11.82
C ALA A 127 -11.38 39.14 11.91
N TYR A 128 -10.48 39.97 12.45
CA TYR A 128 -9.08 39.60 12.68
C TYR A 128 -8.94 38.44 13.66
N ALA A 129 -9.64 38.48 14.80
CA ALA A 129 -9.62 37.41 15.80
C ALA A 129 -10.11 36.07 15.22
N ASN A 130 -11.18 36.09 14.41
CA ASN A 130 -11.67 34.88 13.75
C ASN A 130 -10.63 34.33 12.76
N TRP A 131 -10.06 35.19 11.90
CA TRP A 131 -9.01 34.78 10.98
C TRP A 131 -7.79 34.19 11.70
N TYR A 132 -7.33 34.83 12.78
CA TYR A 132 -6.22 34.34 13.59
C TYR A 132 -6.54 32.98 14.22
N SER A 133 -7.72 32.82 14.82
CA SER A 133 -8.19 31.54 15.37
C SER A 133 -8.27 30.44 14.29
N ALA A 134 -8.68 30.79 13.07
CA ALA A 134 -8.76 29.85 11.95
C ALA A 134 -7.36 29.42 11.50
N LYS A 135 -6.40 30.36 11.42
CA LYS A 135 -4.99 30.06 11.15
C LYS A 135 -4.35 29.21 12.23
N GLN A 136 -4.65 29.46 13.50
CA GLN A 136 -4.17 28.64 14.61
C GLN A 136 -4.72 27.21 14.53
N ARG A 137 -6.04 27.05 14.30
CA ARG A 137 -6.65 25.74 14.06
C ARG A 137 -6.05 25.02 12.85
N GLN A 138 -5.73 25.75 11.78
CA GLN A 138 -5.07 25.18 10.60
C GLN A 138 -3.69 24.60 10.95
N ARG A 139 -2.86 25.34 11.71
CA ARG A 139 -1.55 24.86 12.18
C ARG A 139 -1.69 23.64 13.10
N GLN A 140 -2.62 23.67 14.05
CA GLN A 140 -2.88 22.52 14.93
C GLN A 140 -3.30 21.28 14.14
N LYS A 141 -4.18 21.42 13.14
CA LYS A 141 -4.56 20.30 12.25
C LYS A 141 -3.37 19.74 11.48
N GLN A 142 -2.45 20.58 11.02
CA GLN A 142 -1.22 20.14 10.36
C GLN A 142 -0.32 19.33 11.30
N ILE A 143 -0.08 19.84 12.52
CA ILE A 143 0.70 19.15 13.55
C ILE A 143 0.07 17.79 13.91
N GLN A 144 -1.25 17.75 14.09
CA GLN A 144 -1.97 16.49 14.37
C GLN A 144 -1.92 15.49 13.21
N ARG A 145 -1.91 15.95 11.96
CA ARG A 145 -1.75 15.08 10.79
C ARG A 145 -0.35 14.46 10.78
N LEU A 146 0.68 15.27 10.96
CA LEU A 146 2.08 14.82 10.99
C LEU A 146 2.32 13.82 12.12
N LYS A 147 1.76 14.07 13.31
CA LYS A 147 1.85 13.13 14.43
C LYS A 147 1.20 11.76 14.10
N ARG A 148 0.00 11.76 13.50
CA ARG A 148 -0.67 10.52 13.08
C ARG A 148 0.12 9.73 12.03
N GLU A 149 0.76 10.43 11.11
CA GLU A 149 1.62 9.81 10.10
C GLU A 149 2.85 9.15 10.74
N GLN A 150 3.51 9.83 11.68
CA GLN A 150 4.61 9.25 12.45
C GLN A 150 4.17 8.03 13.28
N ASP A 151 3.01 8.10 13.93
CA ASP A 151 2.49 6.98 14.71
C ASP A 151 2.17 5.77 13.82
N TYR A 152 1.60 6.01 12.63
CA TYR A 152 1.35 4.96 11.63
C TYR A 152 2.64 4.31 11.13
N ASP A 153 3.67 5.11 10.83
CA ASP A 153 4.96 4.58 10.40
C ASP A 153 5.63 3.76 11.51
N GLN A 154 5.53 4.19 12.76
CA GLN A 154 6.02 3.43 13.91
C GLN A 154 5.30 2.09 14.05
N GLN A 155 3.98 2.04 13.86
CA GLN A 155 3.22 0.79 13.86
C GLN A 155 3.70 -0.15 12.75
N ARG A 156 3.85 0.36 11.52
CA ARG A 156 4.38 -0.43 10.40
C ARG A 156 5.78 -1.00 10.66
N VAL A 157 6.66 -0.23 11.29
CA VAL A 157 8.00 -0.71 11.66
C VAL A 157 7.92 -1.79 12.72
N LYS A 158 7.06 -1.63 13.74
CA LYS A 158 6.83 -2.65 14.77
C LYS A 158 6.30 -3.96 14.18
N GLU A 159 5.32 -3.90 13.28
CA GLU A 159 4.79 -5.06 12.57
C GLU A 159 5.87 -5.77 11.73
N ARG A 160 6.66 -5.01 10.96
CA ARG A 160 7.78 -5.58 10.19
C ARG A 160 8.80 -6.26 11.10
N LYS A 161 9.10 -5.66 12.25
CA LYS A 161 10.02 -6.25 13.24
C LYS A 161 9.47 -7.56 13.81
N GLN A 162 8.18 -7.60 14.17
CA GLN A 162 7.52 -8.82 14.66
C GLN A 162 7.53 -9.93 13.61
N LEU A 163 7.18 -9.61 12.35
CA LEU A 163 7.23 -10.57 11.26
C LEU A 163 8.65 -11.09 11.00
N ALA A 164 9.65 -10.20 11.01
CA ALA A 164 11.06 -10.59 10.86
C ALA A 164 11.52 -11.51 12.00
N GLN A 165 11.09 -11.24 13.23
CA GLN A 165 11.38 -12.08 14.39
C GLN A 165 10.76 -13.48 14.24
N MET A 166 9.47 -13.60 13.87
CA MET A 166 8.85 -14.90 13.63
C MET A 166 9.55 -15.68 12.51
N CYS A 167 9.93 -15.00 11.42
CA CYS A 167 10.68 -15.62 10.33
C CYS A 167 12.06 -16.11 10.80
N TYR A 168 12.74 -15.36 11.65
CA TYR A 168 14.01 -15.74 12.24
C TYR A 168 13.88 -16.98 13.15
N ASP A 169 12.87 -16.99 14.03
CA ASP A 169 12.61 -18.13 14.92
C ASP A 169 12.24 -19.39 14.14
N GLN A 170 11.46 -19.23 13.06
CA GLN A 170 11.13 -20.32 12.16
C GLN A 170 12.38 -20.87 11.47
N TRP A 171 13.25 -19.98 10.97
CA TRP A 171 14.52 -20.36 10.37
C TRP A 171 15.42 -21.12 11.35
N LEU A 172 15.49 -20.70 12.62
CA LEU A 172 16.24 -21.42 13.66
C LEU A 172 15.70 -22.84 13.87
N LYS A 173 14.39 -23.02 13.94
CA LYS A 173 13.76 -24.35 14.07
C LYS A 173 14.07 -25.24 12.88
N ASP A 174 13.95 -24.70 11.67
CA ASP A 174 14.26 -25.46 10.45
C ASP A 174 15.74 -25.81 10.37
N LYS A 175 16.63 -24.90 10.80
CA LYS A 175 18.07 -25.16 10.88
C LYS A 175 18.40 -26.25 11.90
N ALA A 176 17.75 -26.26 13.07
CA ALA A 176 17.89 -27.31 14.07
C ALA A 176 17.40 -28.67 13.55
N ARG A 177 16.26 -28.70 12.84
CA ARG A 177 15.74 -29.92 12.20
C ARG A 177 16.71 -30.48 11.16
N LEU A 178 17.26 -29.61 10.30
CA LEU A 178 18.26 -30.01 9.30
C LEU A 178 19.52 -30.58 9.98
N ALA A 179 20.01 -29.96 11.05
CA ALA A 179 21.16 -30.46 11.79
C ALA A 179 20.89 -31.83 12.44
N ALA A 180 19.69 -32.06 12.99
CA ALA A 180 19.29 -33.35 13.53
C ALA A 180 19.23 -34.44 12.45
N ASN A 181 18.65 -34.14 11.28
CA ASN A 181 18.60 -35.06 10.15
C ASN A 181 20.01 -35.44 9.66
N GLN A 182 20.91 -34.48 9.56
CA GLN A 182 22.31 -34.74 9.18
C GLN A 182 23.03 -35.64 10.20
N ARG A 183 22.74 -35.51 11.51
CA ARG A 183 23.30 -36.41 12.52
C ARG A 183 22.77 -37.84 12.37
N LEU A 184 21.47 -37.98 12.11
CA LEU A 184 20.85 -39.28 11.88
C LEU A 184 21.45 -39.97 10.64
N GLU A 185 21.62 -39.23 9.54
CA GLU A 185 22.21 -39.74 8.31
C GLU A 185 23.66 -40.21 8.53
N LYS A 186 24.48 -39.41 9.23
CA LYS A 186 25.84 -39.82 9.61
C LYS A 186 25.85 -41.08 10.48
N HIS A 187 24.92 -41.19 11.43
CA HIS A 187 24.79 -42.39 12.26
C HIS A 187 24.38 -43.61 11.43
N LEU A 188 23.46 -43.44 10.48
CA LEU A 188 23.05 -44.51 9.57
C LEU A 188 24.22 -44.98 8.69
N GLN A 189 24.99 -44.04 8.12
CA GLN A 189 26.16 -44.34 7.30
C GLN A 189 27.25 -45.07 8.09
N THR A 190 27.54 -44.61 9.31
CA THR A 190 28.53 -45.28 10.19
C THR A 190 28.08 -46.66 10.62
N ALA A 191 26.81 -46.85 10.99
CA ALA A 191 26.25 -48.16 11.30
C ALA A 191 26.28 -49.11 10.10
N ALA A 192 25.98 -48.61 8.89
CA ALA A 192 26.06 -49.38 7.65
C ALA A 192 27.50 -49.84 7.34
N MET A 193 28.49 -48.95 7.49
CA MET A 193 29.91 -49.30 7.35
C MET A 193 30.35 -50.31 8.40
N GLN A 194 29.91 -50.16 9.66
CA GLN A 194 30.24 -51.12 10.71
C GLN A 194 29.64 -52.51 10.44
N ALA A 195 28.40 -52.56 9.94
CA ALA A 195 27.74 -53.81 9.56
C ALA A 195 28.45 -54.52 8.39
N SER A 196 28.90 -53.77 7.38
CA SER A 196 29.64 -54.36 6.26
C SER A 196 31.00 -54.93 6.72
N MET A 197 31.68 -54.25 7.65
CA MET A 197 32.93 -54.78 8.23
C MET A 197 32.68 -56.05 9.07
N ALA A 198 31.59 -56.13 9.82
CA ALA A 198 31.25 -57.32 10.61
C ALA A 198 31.02 -58.56 9.73
N LEU A 199 30.37 -58.39 8.57
CA LEU A 199 30.15 -59.48 7.61
C LEU A 199 31.45 -59.98 6.98
N SER A 200 32.44 -59.11 6.77
CA SER A 200 33.74 -59.52 6.20
C SER A 200 34.62 -60.32 7.17
N LYS A 201 34.21 -60.46 8.43
CA LYS A 201 35.02 -61.05 9.51
C LYS A 201 34.53 -62.41 10.00
N SER A 202 33.78 -63.16 9.18
CA SER A 202 33.52 -64.58 9.46
C SER A 202 34.83 -65.37 9.35
N PRO A 203 35.37 -65.93 10.43
CA PRO A 203 36.42 -66.93 10.33
C PRO A 203 35.82 -68.14 9.64
N ILE A 204 36.45 -68.58 8.56
CA ILE A 204 36.16 -69.85 7.91
C ILE A 204 36.65 -70.93 8.88
N ASP A 205 35.81 -71.33 9.84
CA ASP A 205 36.00 -72.55 10.61
C ASP A 205 34.91 -73.57 10.23
N PRO A 206 35.27 -74.84 9.97
CA PRO A 206 34.34 -75.87 9.51
C PRO A 206 33.43 -76.41 10.64
N PRO A 207 32.20 -76.87 10.34
CA PRO A 207 31.19 -77.17 11.35
C PRO A 207 31.20 -78.64 11.81
N LEU A 208 31.14 -78.87 13.12
CA LEU A 208 30.63 -80.10 13.73
C LEU A 208 29.76 -79.82 14.97
N ALA A 209 28.62 -80.51 15.03
CA ALA A 209 27.78 -80.89 16.19
C ALA A 209 26.68 -79.93 16.73
N LEU A 210 25.51 -80.01 16.09
CA LEU A 210 24.18 -80.43 16.60
C LEU A 210 23.90 -80.48 18.13
N SER A 211 22.91 -79.70 18.60
CA SER A 211 21.88 -80.11 19.61
C SER A 211 20.83 -79.00 19.87
N LYS A 212 19.54 -79.26 19.55
CA LYS A 212 18.38 -79.46 20.46
C LYS A 212 18.05 -78.27 21.40
N ALA A 213 17.04 -77.46 21.10
CA ALA A 213 15.60 -77.60 21.43
C ALA A 213 15.21 -77.10 22.84
N VAL A 214 14.16 -76.26 22.94
CA VAL A 214 12.99 -76.36 23.86
C VAL A 214 12.22 -75.03 23.93
N SER A 215 10.90 -75.19 23.97
CA SER A 215 9.70 -74.33 23.88
C SER A 215 9.41 -73.31 25.00
N LEU A 216 8.62 -72.25 24.75
CA LEU A 216 7.17 -72.15 25.10
C LEU A 216 6.54 -70.76 24.79
N PRO A 217 5.20 -70.66 24.56
CA PRO A 217 4.50 -69.42 24.21
C PRO A 217 3.60 -68.88 25.33
N ILE A 218 3.54 -67.55 25.51
CA ILE A 218 2.55 -66.88 26.39
C ILE A 218 1.70 -65.91 25.55
N LYS A 219 0.40 -66.23 25.46
CA LYS A 219 -0.66 -65.40 24.87
C LYS A 219 -1.18 -64.42 25.92
N THR A 220 -1.17 -63.12 25.62
CA THR A 220 -1.99 -62.12 26.34
C THR A 220 -2.83 -61.37 25.32
N SER A 221 -4.15 -61.51 25.45
CA SER A 221 -5.18 -60.89 24.62
C SER A 221 -5.46 -59.46 25.10
N GLN A 222 -5.21 -58.47 24.23
CA GLN A 222 -5.67 -57.10 24.38
C GLN A 222 -6.59 -56.74 23.20
N PRO A 223 -7.66 -55.97 23.42
CA PRO A 223 -8.62 -55.62 22.38
C PRO A 223 -7.98 -54.65 21.38
N SER A 224 -7.80 -55.14 20.15
CA SER A 224 -7.27 -54.39 19.03
C SER A 224 -8.23 -53.27 18.64
N LYS A 225 -7.81 -52.02 18.87
CA LYS A 225 -8.31 -50.88 18.10
C LYS A 225 -8.00 -51.16 16.63
N PRO A 226 -8.89 -50.90 15.68
CA PRO A 226 -8.62 -51.12 14.26
C PRO A 226 -7.51 -50.18 13.80
N SER A 227 -6.27 -50.64 13.88
CA SER A 227 -5.14 -49.98 13.24
C SER A 227 -5.37 -50.10 11.75
N ARG A 228 -5.88 -49.03 11.13
CA ARG A 228 -5.77 -48.87 9.68
C ARG A 228 -4.28 -48.91 9.37
N ASN A 229 -3.83 -50.06 8.88
CA ASN A 229 -2.47 -50.28 8.43
C ASN A 229 -2.29 -49.55 7.09
N VAL A 230 -2.23 -48.22 7.16
CA VAL A 230 -1.82 -47.39 6.03
C VAL A 230 -0.32 -47.61 5.88
N SER A 231 0.13 -47.98 4.68
CA SER A 231 1.56 -48.19 4.43
C SER A 231 2.32 -46.87 4.69
N GLN A 232 3.53 -46.96 5.24
CA GLN A 232 4.31 -45.77 5.59
C GLN A 232 4.64 -44.91 4.35
N ASP A 233 4.72 -45.53 3.17
CA ASP A 233 4.96 -44.85 1.90
C ASP A 233 3.76 -44.06 1.42
N GLU A 234 2.55 -44.55 1.69
CA GLU A 234 1.31 -43.81 1.40
C GLU A 234 1.21 -42.56 2.28
N ILE A 235 1.59 -42.65 3.56
CA ILE A 235 1.67 -41.48 4.45
C ILE A 235 2.68 -40.45 3.92
N ARG A 236 3.86 -40.89 3.48
CA ARG A 236 4.87 -39.98 2.87
C ARG A 236 4.32 -39.28 1.64
N LYS A 237 3.69 -40.03 0.73
CA LYS A 237 3.07 -39.47 -0.49
C LYS A 237 1.99 -38.43 -0.18
N VAL A 238 1.15 -38.69 0.82
CA VAL A 238 0.10 -37.74 1.24
C VAL A 238 0.72 -36.47 1.81
N VAL A 239 1.77 -36.59 2.63
CA VAL A 239 2.48 -35.44 3.21
C VAL A 239 3.20 -34.63 2.14
N GLU A 240 3.90 -35.27 1.21
CA GLU A 240 4.56 -34.62 0.07
C GLU A 240 3.55 -33.90 -0.83
N GLY A 241 2.44 -34.56 -1.18
CA GLY A 241 1.37 -33.96 -1.97
C GLY A 241 0.74 -32.76 -1.27
N TRP A 242 0.51 -32.85 0.04
CA TRP A 242 0.02 -31.71 0.83
C TRP A 242 1.02 -30.55 0.85
N TRP A 243 2.32 -30.83 1.00
CA TRP A 243 3.37 -29.82 1.03
C TRP A 243 3.49 -29.08 -0.31
N ILE A 244 3.50 -29.82 -1.42
CA ILE A 244 3.51 -29.25 -2.79
C ILE A 244 2.30 -28.36 -2.99
N LYS A 245 1.10 -28.85 -2.63
CA LYS A 245 -0.14 -28.08 -2.76
C LYS A 245 -0.11 -26.78 -1.94
N LYS A 246 0.39 -26.85 -0.70
CA LYS A 246 0.53 -25.67 0.16
C LYS A 246 1.53 -24.66 -0.42
N GLN A 247 2.63 -25.13 -1.00
CA GLN A 247 3.62 -24.27 -1.62
C GLN A 247 3.08 -23.61 -2.89
N GLN A 248 2.33 -24.35 -3.71
CA GLN A 248 1.68 -23.82 -4.90
C GLN A 248 0.64 -22.75 -4.55
N GLN A 249 -0.17 -22.99 -3.51
CA GLN A 249 -1.12 -22.00 -2.99
C GLN A 249 -0.42 -20.71 -2.56
N GLN A 250 0.73 -20.82 -1.89
CA GLN A 250 1.49 -19.65 -1.45
C GLN A 250 2.10 -18.88 -2.64
N ARG A 251 2.55 -19.57 -3.70
CA ARG A 251 3.04 -18.93 -4.94
C ARG A 251 1.91 -18.20 -5.66
N ALA A 252 0.77 -18.87 -5.85
CA ALA A 252 -0.43 -18.28 -6.46
C ALA A 252 -0.89 -17.02 -5.73
N GLN A 253 -0.89 -17.02 -4.38
CA GLN A 253 -1.22 -15.83 -3.60
C GLN A 253 -0.24 -14.66 -3.83
N ARG A 254 1.07 -14.94 -3.97
CA ARG A 254 2.06 -13.89 -4.25
C ARG A 254 1.90 -13.33 -5.66
N GLU A 255 1.61 -14.17 -6.63
CA GLU A 255 1.38 -13.76 -8.03
C GLU A 255 0.09 -12.94 -8.16
N ALA A 256 -1.02 -13.40 -7.57
CA ALA A 256 -2.27 -12.65 -7.53
C ALA A 256 -2.07 -11.26 -6.89
N LYS A 257 -1.32 -11.18 -5.77
CA LYS A 257 -1.00 -9.91 -5.14
C LYS A 257 -0.13 -9.00 -6.02
N ARG A 258 0.80 -9.57 -6.79
CA ARG A 258 1.61 -8.79 -7.76
C ARG A 258 0.76 -8.25 -8.90
N GLN A 259 -0.15 -9.07 -9.42
CA GLN A 259 -1.09 -8.66 -10.47
C GLN A 259 -2.03 -7.56 -9.98
N ASP A 260 -2.60 -7.68 -8.78
CA ASP A 260 -3.47 -6.65 -8.18
C ASP A 260 -2.74 -5.31 -8.01
N ILE A 261 -1.48 -5.33 -7.56
CA ILE A 261 -0.64 -4.13 -7.47
C ILE A 261 -0.43 -3.49 -8.85
N MET A 262 -0.11 -4.29 -9.87
CA MET A 262 0.10 -3.80 -11.24
C MET A 262 -1.20 -3.21 -11.83
N PHE A 263 -2.32 -3.90 -11.63
CA PHE A 263 -3.63 -3.43 -12.08
C PHE A 263 -4.01 -2.10 -11.41
N LYS A 264 -3.82 -2.01 -10.09
CA LYS A 264 -4.08 -0.79 -9.32
C LYS A 264 -3.19 0.38 -9.76
N ALA A 265 -1.93 0.11 -10.11
CA ALA A 265 -1.01 1.13 -10.62
C ALA A 265 -1.48 1.69 -11.98
N LEU A 266 -1.88 0.81 -12.90
CA LEU A 266 -2.43 1.23 -14.21
C LEU A 266 -3.72 2.04 -14.07
N GLU A 267 -4.62 1.63 -13.18
CA GLU A 267 -5.86 2.38 -12.93
C GLU A 267 -5.57 3.76 -12.31
N GLU A 268 -4.55 3.87 -11.46
CA GLU A 268 -4.12 5.16 -10.90
C GLU A 268 -3.54 6.08 -11.98
N GLU A 269 -2.73 5.56 -12.90
CA GLU A 269 -2.23 6.33 -14.05
C GLU A 269 -3.37 6.79 -14.96
N ARG A 270 -4.33 5.92 -15.27
CA ARG A 270 -5.53 6.27 -16.03
C ARG A 270 -6.32 7.38 -15.33
N ARG A 271 -6.51 7.29 -14.01
CA ARG A 271 -7.18 8.33 -13.22
C ARG A 271 -6.42 9.67 -13.27
N LYS A 272 -5.08 9.63 -13.20
CA LYS A 272 -4.24 10.83 -13.34
C LYS A 272 -4.41 11.48 -14.71
N GLN A 273 -4.36 10.71 -15.80
CA GLN A 273 -4.57 11.22 -17.15
C GLN A 273 -5.95 11.88 -17.30
N MET A 274 -7.02 11.23 -16.80
CA MET A 274 -8.36 11.83 -16.83
C MET A 274 -8.43 13.12 -16.00
N ALA A 275 -7.79 13.16 -14.83
CA ALA A 275 -7.72 14.35 -14.00
C ALA A 275 -6.97 15.50 -14.70
N GLU A 276 -5.87 15.19 -15.40
CA GLU A 276 -5.12 16.16 -16.19
C GLU A 276 -5.94 16.71 -17.36
N VAL A 277 -6.65 15.85 -18.11
CA VAL A 277 -7.54 16.30 -19.20
C VAL A 277 -8.65 17.18 -18.66
N ALA A 278 -9.29 16.79 -17.55
CA ALA A 278 -10.31 17.59 -16.90
C ALA A 278 -9.75 18.95 -16.43
N TRP A 279 -8.53 18.96 -15.89
CA TRP A 279 -7.84 20.17 -15.48
C TRP A 279 -7.54 21.08 -16.68
N HIS A 280 -7.03 20.56 -17.80
CA HIS A 280 -6.78 21.34 -19.01
C HIS A 280 -8.08 21.94 -19.57
N LYS A 281 -9.17 21.16 -19.60
CA LYS A 281 -10.50 21.63 -20.01
C LYS A 281 -11.02 22.74 -19.07
N TRP A 282 -10.78 22.60 -17.77
CA TRP A 282 -11.12 23.65 -16.81
C TRP A 282 -10.28 24.91 -17.06
N MET A 283 -8.96 24.79 -17.21
CA MET A 283 -8.07 25.92 -17.47
C MET A 283 -8.40 26.65 -18.78
N SER A 284 -8.79 25.94 -19.84
CA SER A 284 -9.20 26.57 -21.10
C SER A 284 -10.51 27.34 -20.97
N THR A 285 -11.45 26.84 -20.17
CA THR A 285 -12.74 27.50 -19.94
C THR A 285 -12.68 28.63 -18.91
N VAL A 286 -11.70 28.64 -18.00
CA VAL A 286 -11.54 29.68 -16.97
C VAL A 286 -11.40 31.08 -17.57
N ASN A 287 -10.75 31.23 -18.72
CA ASN A 287 -10.61 32.54 -19.39
C ASN A 287 -11.87 32.97 -20.14
N ALA A 288 -12.69 32.01 -20.58
CA ALA A 288 -13.98 32.26 -21.24
C ALA A 288 -15.10 32.55 -20.25
N LYS A 289 -14.90 32.22 -18.96
CA LYS A 289 -15.83 32.63 -17.92
C LYS A 289 -15.84 34.17 -17.85
N PRO A 290 -17.03 34.81 -17.85
CA PRO A 290 -17.10 36.24 -17.74
C PRO A 290 -16.35 36.66 -16.48
N LYS A 291 -15.43 37.61 -16.63
CA LYS A 291 -14.72 38.18 -15.48
C LYS A 291 -15.79 38.64 -14.49
N PRO A 292 -15.67 38.27 -13.19
CA PRO A 292 -16.61 38.76 -12.20
C PRO A 292 -16.64 40.28 -12.33
N VAL A 293 -17.83 40.82 -12.57
CA VAL A 293 -18.02 42.26 -12.75
C VAL A 293 -17.39 42.95 -11.54
N PRO A 294 -16.44 43.89 -11.73
CA PRO A 294 -15.78 44.54 -10.62
C PRO A 294 -16.83 45.18 -9.73
N LEU A 295 -16.96 44.65 -8.52
CA LEU A 295 -17.87 45.19 -7.53
C LEU A 295 -17.37 46.61 -7.23
N ASN A 296 -18.24 47.62 -7.41
CA ASN A 296 -17.99 49.07 -7.24
C ASN A 296 -17.53 49.90 -8.47
N GLN A 297 -17.97 49.62 -9.70
CA GLN A 297 -17.76 50.57 -10.83
C GLN A 297 -18.62 51.85 -10.78
N GLY A 298 -19.33 52.13 -9.68
CA GLY A 298 -20.10 53.36 -9.51
C GLY A 298 -21.21 53.55 -10.55
N MET A 299 -21.39 54.79 -11.03
CA MET A 299 -22.46 55.21 -11.96
C MET A 299 -22.39 54.56 -13.35
N ASP A 300 -21.26 53.97 -13.74
CA ASP A 300 -21.10 53.32 -15.05
C ASP A 300 -21.84 51.98 -15.14
N SER A 301 -22.13 51.32 -14.00
CA SER A 301 -23.02 50.14 -13.96
C SER A 301 -24.50 50.49 -14.21
N LEU A 302 -24.88 51.78 -14.14
CA LEU A 302 -26.25 52.27 -14.37
C LEU A 302 -26.47 52.79 -15.79
N ARG A 303 -25.41 53.05 -16.57
CA ARG A 303 -25.54 53.29 -18.00
C ARG A 303 -25.76 51.95 -18.69
N GLY A 304 -27.04 51.61 -18.92
CA GLY A 304 -27.45 50.43 -19.65
C GLY A 304 -26.55 50.18 -20.87
N THR A 305 -26.02 48.98 -20.95
CA THR A 305 -25.12 48.52 -22.00
C THR A 305 -25.69 48.78 -23.38
N ILE A 306 -25.06 49.69 -24.14
CA ILE A 306 -25.07 49.68 -25.61
C ILE A 306 -24.15 48.58 -26.17
N SER A 307 -23.48 47.80 -25.32
CA SER A 307 -22.72 46.62 -25.77
C SER A 307 -23.70 45.56 -26.27
N HIS A 308 -23.45 45.01 -27.46
CA HIS A 308 -24.17 43.86 -28.01
C HIS A 308 -24.36 42.79 -26.92
N LEU A 309 -25.57 42.74 -26.36
CA LEU A 309 -26.00 41.71 -25.42
C LEU A 309 -25.69 40.37 -26.07
N TYR A 310 -25.01 39.50 -25.33
CA TYR A 310 -24.72 38.15 -25.77
C TYR A 310 -26.04 37.46 -26.16
N VAL A 311 -26.27 37.33 -27.46
CA VAL A 311 -27.37 36.53 -28.00
C VAL A 311 -26.88 35.09 -27.98
N ASN A 312 -27.56 34.22 -27.24
CA ASN A 312 -27.25 32.79 -27.21
C ASN A 312 -27.28 32.25 -28.65
N PRO A 313 -26.15 31.81 -29.23
CA PRO A 313 -26.09 31.39 -30.63
C PRO A 313 -26.84 30.08 -30.87
N GLN A 314 -27.16 29.32 -29.80
CA GLN A 314 -27.97 28.12 -29.90
C GLN A 314 -29.40 28.40 -29.43
N PRO A 315 -30.40 28.29 -30.33
CA PRO A 315 -31.80 28.38 -29.93
C PRO A 315 -32.12 27.20 -29.02
N TRP A 316 -32.95 27.45 -28.00
CA TRP A 316 -33.43 26.42 -27.09
C TRP A 316 -34.26 25.41 -27.89
N LEU A 317 -33.72 24.22 -28.12
CA LEU A 317 -34.49 23.12 -28.70
C LEU A 317 -35.50 22.67 -27.65
N GLY A 318 -36.78 22.88 -27.95
CA GLY A 318 -37.87 22.41 -27.09
C GLY A 318 -37.88 20.89 -26.96
N PRO A 319 -38.65 20.34 -26.00
CA PRO A 319 -38.76 18.90 -25.79
C PRO A 319 -39.10 18.18 -27.09
N ILE A 320 -38.25 17.23 -27.50
CA ILE A 320 -38.46 16.39 -28.67
C ILE A 320 -39.77 15.63 -28.43
N GLN A 321 -40.84 16.01 -29.13
CA GLN A 321 -42.09 15.28 -29.08
C GLN A 321 -41.86 13.92 -29.72
N SER A 322 -42.01 12.85 -28.94
CA SER A 322 -41.99 11.48 -29.45
C SER A 322 -43.16 11.27 -30.42
N PRO A 323 -42.94 10.67 -31.60
CA PRO A 323 -44.01 10.37 -32.54
C PRO A 323 -45.01 9.39 -31.90
N LYS A 324 -46.30 9.70 -32.08
CA LYS A 324 -47.42 8.81 -31.75
C LYS A 324 -47.56 7.72 -32.79
#